data_AF-A0A154V157-F1
#
_entry.id   AF-A0A154V157-F1
#
_cell.length_a   1.000
_cell.length_b   1.000
_cell.length_c   1.000
_cell.angle_alpha   90.00
_cell.angle_beta   90.00
_cell.angle_gamma   90.00
#
_symmetry.space_group_name_H-M   'P 1'
#
loop_
_entity.id
_entity.type
_entity.pdbx_description
1 polymer ?
#
loop_
_entity_poly.entity_id
_entity_poly.type
_entity_poly.pdbx_seq_one_letter_code
_entity_poly.pdbx_strand_id
1 'polypeptide(L)' 'MLLHPNYVQHLRSEEPDGGRITLYIGHPHGQTEREVEILVRTFPGARREALVFHAMPLGPKYRRYREEHPDGRHDG' A
#
# COMPACT_ATOMS: atom_id res chain seq x y z
N MET A 1 6.59 8.60 10.75
CA MET A 1 7.33 7.52 10.04
C MET A 1 7.17 7.78 8.56
N LEU A 2 8.26 7.87 7.81
CA LEU A 2 8.22 8.00 6.34
C LEU A 2 8.50 6.62 5.75
N LEU A 3 7.52 6.05 5.04
CA LEU A 3 7.73 4.82 4.30
C LEU A 3 8.52 5.14 3.03
N HIS A 4 9.53 4.34 2.72
CA HIS A 4 10.17 4.32 1.40
C HIS A 4 9.58 3.14 0.61
N PRO A 5 8.47 3.34 -0.13
CA PRO A 5 7.82 2.25 -0.84
C PRO A 5 8.70 1.79 -1.99
N ASN A 6 8.92 0.47 -2.08
CA ASN A 6 9.55 -0.15 -3.24
C ASN A 6 8.51 -0.83 -4.15
N TYR A 7 7.25 -0.86 -3.72
CA TYR A 7 6.13 -1.44 -4.44
C TYR A 7 4.83 -0.72 -4.07
N VAL A 8 4.12 -0.25 -5.10
CA VAL A 8 2.81 0.40 -4.96
C VAL A 8 1.82 -0.26 -5.92
N GLN A 9 0.65 -0.65 -5.42
CA GLN A 9 -0.40 -1.22 -6.25
C GLN A 9 -1.79 -0.75 -5.85
N HIS A 10 -2.60 -0.37 -6.84
CA HIS A 10 -4.01 -0.11 -6.64
C HIS A 10 -4.78 -1.43 -6.59
N LEU A 11 -5.41 -1.71 -5.46
CA LEU A 11 -6.24 -2.89 -5.32
C LEU A 11 -7.60 -2.59 -5.93
N ARG A 12 -8.11 -3.52 -6.75
CA ARG A 12 -9.50 -3.46 -7.22
C ARG A 12 -10.39 -3.56 -5.98
N SER A 13 -11.10 -2.50 -5.67
CA SER A 13 -12.11 -2.47 -4.62
C SER A 13 -13.46 -2.39 -5.29
N GLU A 14 -14.31 -3.37 -5.04
CA GLU A 14 -15.71 -3.40 -5.47
C GLU A 14 -16.62 -2.65 -4.47
N GLU A 15 -16.05 -1.80 -3.60
CA GLU A 15 -16.85 -1.13 -2.57
C GLU A 15 -17.64 0.04 -3.15
N PRO A 16 -18.94 0.14 -2.83
CA PRO A 16 -19.84 1.15 -3.38
C PRO A 16 -19.51 2.59 -2.93
N ASP A 17 -18.68 2.76 -1.89
CA ASP A 17 -18.36 4.04 -1.26
C ASP A 17 -17.27 4.88 -1.98
N GLY A 18 -16.84 4.48 -3.18
CA GLY A 18 -16.04 5.31 -4.08
C GLY A 18 -14.59 5.57 -3.66
N GLY A 19 -14.05 4.81 -2.70
CA GLY A 19 -12.66 4.92 -2.26
C GLY A 19 -11.69 4.06 -3.08
N ARG A 20 -10.50 4.59 -3.40
CA ARG A 20 -9.41 3.84 -4.02
C ARG A 20 -8.48 3.29 -2.94
N ILE A 21 -8.33 1.97 -2.89
CA ILE A 21 -7.39 1.32 -1.97
C ILE A 21 -6.03 1.16 -2.67
N THR A 22 -4.97 1.62 -2.01
CA THR A 22 -3.60 1.50 -2.48
C THR A 22 -2.77 0.75 -1.45
N LEU A 23 -2.10 -0.30 -1.91
CA LEU A 23 -1.11 -1.05 -1.15
C LEU A 23 0.27 -0.43 -1.38
N TYR A 24 0.95 -0.15 -0.27
CA TYR A 24 2.36 0.24 -0.25
C TYR A 24 3.14 -0.84 0.49
N ILE A 25 4.24 -1.30 -0.11
CA ILE A 25 5.23 -2.15 0.54
C ILE A 25 6.58 -1.47 0.45
N GLY A 26 7.33 -1.50 1.54
CA GLY A 26 8.70 -0.98 1.55
C GLY A 26 9.29 -0.87 2.94
N HIS A 27 10.43 -0.19 3.04
CA HIS A 27 11.19 -0.09 4.28
C HIS A 27 10.69 1.10 5.12
N PRO A 28 10.39 0.92 6.42
CA PRO A 28 9.96 2.01 7.29
C PRO A 28 11.09 3.01 7.59
N HIS A 29 12.34 2.61 7.39
CA HIS A 29 13.53 3.48 7.36
C HIS A 29 14.65 2.78 6.57
N GLY A 30 15.58 3.55 5.98
CA GLY A 30 16.68 3.00 5.15
C GLY A 30 17.75 2.18 5.89
N GLN A 31 17.57 1.87 7.17
CA GLN A 31 18.54 1.10 7.99
C GLN A 31 17.96 -0.23 8.49
N THR A 32 16.81 -0.67 7.96
CA THR A 32 16.22 -1.98 8.27
C THR A 32 15.86 -2.72 7.00
N GLU A 33 16.16 -4.02 6.98
CA GLU A 33 15.72 -4.92 5.90
C GLU A 33 14.25 -5.34 6.06
N ARG A 34 13.61 -5.00 7.18
CA ARG A 34 12.21 -5.36 7.43
C ARG A 34 11.30 -4.46 6.60
N GLU A 35 10.56 -5.07 5.69
CA GLU A 35 9.49 -4.40 4.95
C GLU A 35 8.20 -4.35 5.79
N VAL A 36 7.41 -3.30 5.55
CA VAL A 36 6.04 -3.18 6.06
C VAL A 36 5.07 -3.14 4.89
N GLU A 37 3.85 -3.57 5.14
CA GLU A 37 2.70 -3.44 4.26
C GLU A 37 1.74 -2.39 4.84
N ILE A 38 1.29 -1.45 4.01
CA ILE A 38 0.35 -0.39 4.38
C ILE A 38 -0.78 -0.33 3.36
N LEU A 39 -2.04 -0.35 3.83
CA LEU A 39 -3.20 -0.08 2.99
C LEU A 39 -3.76 1.29 3.29
N VAL A 40 -3.87 2.11 2.25
CA VAL A 40 -4.43 3.45 2.31
C VAL A 40 -5.67 3.49 1.43
N ARG A 41 -6.79 3.97 1.98
CA ARG A 41 -7.98 4.33 1.22
C ARG A 41 -7.96 5.82 0.95
N THR A 42 -7.91 6.21 -0.31
CA THR A 42 -8.08 7.61 -0.74
C THR A 42 -9.46 7.81 -1.35
N PHE A 43 -10.00 9.02 -1.29
CA PHE A 43 -11.31 9.36 -1.85
C PHE A 43 -11.17 10.46 -2.91
N PRO A 44 -10.75 10.13 -4.14
CA PRO A 44 -10.59 11.11 -5.20
C PRO A 44 -11.91 11.86 -5.45
N GLY A 45 -11.88 13.20 -5.43
CA GLY A 45 -13.06 14.03 -5.68
C GLY A 45 -13.97 14.28 -4.46
N ALA A 46 -13.69 13.68 -3.31
CA ALA A 46 -14.37 13.99 -2.05
C ALA A 46 -13.46 14.85 -1.15
N ARG A 47 -14.04 15.67 -0.27
CA ARG A 47 -13.31 16.37 0.81
C ARG A 47 -13.02 15.45 2.02
N ARG A 48 -12.88 14.15 1.76
CA ARG A 48 -12.61 13.14 2.80
C ARG A 48 -11.11 12.91 2.88
N GLU A 49 -10.60 12.84 4.09
CA GLU A 49 -9.20 12.51 4.34
C GLU A 49 -8.89 11.07 3.92
N ALA A 50 -7.63 10.83 3.55
CA ALA A 50 -7.15 9.47 3.32
C ALA A 50 -7.12 8.70 4.63
N LEU A 51 -7.51 7.43 4.59
CA LEU A 51 -7.54 6.56 5.76
C LEU A 51 -6.49 5.46 5.62
N VAL A 52 -5.53 5.45 6.54
CA VAL A 52 -4.68 4.27 6.78
C VAL A 52 -5.46 3.34 7.70
N PHE A 53 -5.83 2.16 7.21
CA PHE A 53 -6.60 1.19 7.99
C PHE A 53 -5.87 -0.13 8.24
N HIS A 54 -4.67 -0.28 7.67
CA HIS A 54 -3.80 -1.45 7.85
C HIS A 54 -2.34 -1.00 7.75
N ALA A 55 -1.53 -1.35 8.73
CA ALA A 55 -0.08 -1.14 8.73
C ALA A 55 0.58 -2.20 9.61
N MET A 56 1.38 -3.09 9.02
CA MET A 56 2.06 -4.17 9.75
C MET A 56 3.33 -4.62 9.01
N PRO A 57 4.19 -5.46 9.62
CA PRO A 57 5.29 -6.10 8.89
C PRO A 57 4.77 -6.87 7.67
N LEU A 58 5.53 -6.88 6.58
CA LEU A 58 5.13 -7.54 5.34
C LEU A 58 4.84 -9.03 5.57
N GLY A 59 3.56 -9.37 5.45
CA GLY A 59 3.03 -10.71 5.65
C GLY A 59 3.09 -11.58 4.39
N PRO A 60 2.80 -12.88 4.53
CA PRO A 60 2.86 -13.83 3.42
C PRO A 60 1.86 -13.49 2.30
N LYS A 61 0.69 -12.93 2.63
CA LYS A 61 -0.34 -12.56 1.66
C LYS A 61 0.16 -11.54 0.64
N TYR A 62 0.64 -10.39 1.11
CA TYR A 62 1.05 -9.31 0.22
C TYR A 62 2.45 -9.51 -0.37
N ARG A 63 3.29 -10.32 0.28
CA ARG A 63 4.51 -10.85 -0.32
C ARG A 63 4.20 -11.68 -1.58
N ARG A 64 3.31 -12.67 -1.44
CA ARG A 64 2.86 -13.50 -2.57
C ARG A 64 2.15 -12.68 -3.65
N TYR A 65 1.31 -11.74 -3.24
CA TYR A 65 0.63 -10.84 -4.17
C TYR A 65 1.64 -10.02 -5.00
N ARG A 66 2.72 -9.50 -4.38
CA ARG A 66 3.81 -8.83 -5.11
C ARG A 66 4.50 -9.74 -6.11
N GLU A 67 4.72 -11.01 -5.76
CA GLU A 67 5.32 -12.01 -6.66
C GLU A 67 4.41 -12.33 -7.86
N GLU A 68 3.09 -12.40 -7.64
CA GLU A 68 2.08 -12.64 -8.68
C GLU A 68 1.82 -11.40 -9.56
N HIS A 69 2.10 -10.20 -9.03
CA HIS A 69 1.89 -8.92 -9.69
C HIS A 69 3.16 -8.05 -9.62
N PRO A 70 4.23 -8.42 -10.34
CA PRO A 70 5.54 -7.77 -10.23
C PRO A 70 5.55 -6.31 -10.75
N ASP A 71 4.57 -5.93 -11.58
CA ASP A 71 4.48 -4.60 -12.22
C ASP A 71 4.01 -3.47 -11.29
N GLY A 72 4.00 -3.69 -9.97
CA GLY A 72 3.68 -2.63 -9.00
C GLY A 72 4.61 -1.43 -9.22
N ARG A 73 4.04 -0.22 -9.30
CA ARG A 73 4.81 0.98 -9.60
C ARG A 73 5.69 1.37 -8.41
N HIS A 74 6.91 1.80 -8.71
CA HIS A 74 7.75 2.53 -7.76
C HIS A 74 7.43 4.01 -7.92
N ASP A 75 6.50 4.55 -7.13
CA ASP A 75 6.35 6.00 -7.01
C ASP A 75 7.54 6.50 -6.18
N GLY A 76 8.60 6.90 -6.89
CA GLY A 76 9.78 7.57 -6.33
C GLY A 76 9.53 9.04 -6.07
#